data_AF-A0A383AV23-F1
#
_entry.id   AF-A0A383AV23-F1
#
_cell.length_a   1.000
_cell.length_b   1.000
_cell.length_c   1.000
_cell.angle_alpha   90.00
_cell.angle_beta   90.00
_cell.angle_gamma   90.00
#
_symmetry.space_group_name_H-M   'P 1'
#
loop_
_entity.id
_entity.type
_entity.pdbx_description
1 polymer ?
#
loop_
_entity_poly.entity_id
_entity_poly.type
_entity_poly.pdbx_seq_one_letter_code
_entity_poly.pdbx_strand_id
1 'polypeptide(L)'
;RIRTQIPISNRGWKGTYKPDDMDLTAWQLLKKFSSHYPGGDYGEIEPSDEEFDGESPVSERTKISGKYEINCLACHHADRKQNQSDAALQAAKQNYRWAATVASGLATVKGTASELDDFYDPEFDGQKIITSYDKSRFDSENKVFLDIVRKPPSNRCYFCHSTQDLQTPGTDEWVHNEDIHMTSGMSCSDCHRNGVDHMISRGDIEPSKNPHGSADYLKAYEPKKVTSYSCQGCHMGDPNADDPAARMG
;
A
#
# COMPACT_ATOMS: atom_id res chain seq x y z
N ARG A 1 10.76 10.35 25.73
CA ARG A 1 11.44 9.34 24.89
C ARG A 1 11.53 9.92 23.49
N ILE A 2 12.70 10.36 23.05
CA ILE A 2 12.87 10.97 21.72
C ILE A 2 12.87 9.81 20.72
N ARG A 3 11.84 9.72 19.87
CA ARG A 3 11.79 8.74 18.79
C ARG A 3 12.25 9.46 17.52
N THR A 4 13.36 9.01 16.93
CA THR A 4 13.79 9.49 15.62
C THR A 4 12.94 8.78 14.56
N GLN A 5 12.32 9.54 13.66
CA GLN A 5 11.65 9.00 12.48
C GLN A 5 12.58 9.19 11.27
N ILE A 6 12.86 8.09 10.57
CA ILE A 6 13.61 8.12 9.32
C ILE A 6 12.62 7.90 8.17
N PRO A 7 12.49 8.87 7.24
CA PRO A 7 11.58 8.72 6.11
C PRO A 7 12.18 7.77 5.06
N ILE A 8 11.52 6.62 4.86
CA ILE A 8 11.92 5.60 3.90
C ILE A 8 11.09 5.75 2.61
N SER A 9 11.74 5.77 1.45
CA SER A 9 11.09 5.86 0.14
C SER A 9 12.00 5.38 -0.99
N ASN A 10 11.49 4.51 -1.86
CA ASN A 10 12.16 4.15 -3.11
C ASN A 10 12.06 5.25 -4.18
N ARG A 11 11.29 6.31 -3.92
CA ARG A 11 11.12 7.45 -4.83
C ARG A 11 12.26 8.49 -4.75
N GLY A 12 13.32 8.27 -3.97
CA GLY A 12 14.52 9.11 -4.01
C GLY A 12 14.29 10.60 -3.72
N TRP A 13 13.26 10.95 -2.95
CA TRP A 13 12.99 12.35 -2.59
C TRP A 13 14.07 12.92 -1.67
N LYS A 14 14.27 14.23 -1.74
CA LYS A 14 15.21 14.92 -0.87
C LYS A 14 14.88 14.63 0.60
N GLY A 15 15.87 14.13 1.32
CA GLY A 15 15.72 13.79 2.75
C GLY A 15 15.07 12.44 3.01
N THR A 16 14.78 11.64 1.98
CA THR A 16 14.35 10.24 2.12
C THR A 16 15.50 9.28 1.87
N TYR A 17 15.43 8.11 2.49
CA TYR A 17 16.39 7.02 2.34
C TYR A 17 15.70 5.84 1.65
N LYS A 18 16.42 5.14 0.78
CA LYS A 18 15.95 3.84 0.29
C LYS A 18 16.05 2.81 1.43
N PRO A 19 15.24 1.74 1.39
CA PRO A 19 15.38 0.61 2.31
C PRO A 19 16.82 0.09 2.41
N ASP A 20 17.49 -0.10 1.28
CA ASP A 20 18.89 -0.58 1.24
C ASP A 20 19.88 0.38 1.91
N ASP A 21 19.61 1.70 1.90
CA ASP A 21 20.44 2.69 2.61
C ASP A 21 20.38 2.50 4.14
N MET A 22 19.38 1.74 4.62
CA MET A 22 19.11 1.41 6.02
C MET A 22 19.36 -0.06 6.33
N ASP A 23 20.11 -0.76 5.48
CA ASP A 23 20.37 -2.20 5.57
C ASP A 23 19.09 -3.04 5.66
N LEU A 24 18.02 -2.62 4.99
CA LEU A 24 16.76 -3.35 4.91
C LEU A 24 16.63 -4.05 3.57
N THR A 25 16.63 -5.39 3.57
CA THR A 25 16.22 -6.16 2.41
C THR A 25 14.71 -6.04 2.18
N ALA A 26 14.24 -6.46 1.00
CA ALA A 26 12.81 -6.48 0.70
C ALA A 26 12.02 -7.33 1.71
N TRP A 27 12.54 -8.49 2.07
CA TRP A 27 11.95 -9.36 3.08
C TRP A 27 11.85 -8.68 4.45
N GLN A 28 12.92 -8.03 4.90
CA GLN A 28 12.94 -7.32 6.17
C GLN A 28 12.00 -6.11 6.18
N LEU A 29 11.86 -5.42 5.04
CA LEU A 29 10.89 -4.35 4.85
C LEU A 29 9.46 -4.88 5.00
N LEU A 30 9.11 -5.99 4.35
CA LEU A 30 7.79 -6.60 4.49
C LEU A 30 7.51 -7.01 5.94
N LYS A 31 8.45 -7.67 6.62
CA LYS A 31 8.27 -8.04 8.03
C LYS A 31 7.97 -6.86 8.94
N LYS A 32 8.54 -5.68 8.65
CA LYS A 32 8.39 -4.47 9.47
C LYS A 32 7.17 -3.63 9.10
N PHE A 33 6.84 -3.54 7.81
CA PHE A 33 5.93 -2.50 7.30
C PHE A 33 4.72 -3.04 6.53
N SER A 34 4.60 -4.37 6.34
CA SER A 34 3.56 -4.98 5.52
C SER A 34 2.12 -4.67 5.97
N SER A 35 1.89 -4.36 7.24
CA SER A 35 0.56 -3.97 7.75
C SER A 35 0.03 -2.68 7.14
N HIS A 36 0.91 -1.80 6.66
CA HIS A 36 0.57 -0.51 6.07
C HIS A 36 1.03 -0.43 4.60
N TYR A 37 1.15 -1.60 3.96
CA TYR A 37 1.69 -1.76 2.62
C TYR A 37 0.71 -2.54 1.74
N PRO A 38 0.27 -2.00 0.59
CA PRO A 38 -0.70 -2.69 -0.26
C PRO A 38 -0.07 -3.79 -1.14
N GLY A 39 1.18 -4.19 -0.91
CA GLY A 39 1.91 -5.12 -1.78
C GLY A 39 2.49 -4.44 -3.03
N GLY A 40 3.05 -5.24 -3.95
CA GLY A 40 3.80 -4.78 -5.12
C GLY A 40 5.25 -4.42 -4.78
N ASP A 41 6.07 -4.02 -5.76
CA ASP A 41 7.47 -3.57 -5.57
C ASP A 41 8.27 -4.50 -4.63
N TYR A 42 8.64 -4.06 -3.42
CA TYR A 42 9.32 -4.88 -2.40
C TYR A 42 8.58 -6.17 -1.99
N GLY A 43 7.28 -6.25 -2.24
CA GLY A 43 6.46 -7.45 -2.08
C GLY A 43 6.73 -8.55 -3.11
N GLU A 44 7.35 -8.20 -4.23
CA GLU A 44 7.51 -9.06 -5.40
C GLU A 44 8.98 -9.30 -5.80
N ILE A 45 9.90 -8.57 -5.17
CA ILE A 45 11.35 -8.76 -5.31
C ILE A 45 11.71 -10.17 -4.80
N GLU A 46 12.38 -10.94 -5.66
CA GLU A 46 12.92 -12.23 -5.26
C GLU A 46 14.12 -12.03 -4.33
N PRO A 47 14.20 -12.77 -3.21
CA PRO A 47 15.39 -12.75 -2.38
C PRO A 47 16.58 -13.34 -3.12
N SER A 48 17.79 -12.92 -2.77
CA SER A 48 18.99 -13.60 -3.27
C SER A 48 19.16 -14.94 -2.54
N ASP A 49 19.83 -15.90 -3.19
CA ASP A 49 20.17 -17.20 -2.58
C ASP A 49 21.11 -17.06 -1.36
N GLU A 50 21.78 -15.90 -1.25
CA GLU A 50 22.69 -15.55 -0.16
C GLU A 50 21.98 -14.77 0.97
N GLU A 51 20.68 -14.48 0.85
CA GLU A 51 19.92 -13.72 1.84
C GLU A 51 19.42 -14.63 2.98
N PHE A 52 19.76 -14.27 4.22
CA PHE A 52 19.33 -14.96 5.43
C PHE A 52 18.62 -14.01 6.39
N ASP A 53 17.60 -14.53 7.08
CA ASP A 53 16.88 -13.86 8.16
C ASP A 53 17.12 -14.64 9.46
N GLY A 54 18.24 -14.36 10.10
CA GLY A 54 18.78 -15.21 11.16
C GLY A 54 19.48 -16.43 10.57
N GLU A 55 19.08 -17.63 10.97
CA GLU A 55 19.61 -18.90 10.42
C GLU A 55 18.81 -19.38 9.19
N SER A 56 17.67 -18.75 8.91
CA SER A 56 16.73 -19.14 7.86
C SER A 56 17.09 -18.54 6.50
N PRO A 57 17.26 -19.35 5.43
CA PRO A 57 17.38 -18.83 4.07
C PRO A 57 16.06 -18.16 3.65
N VAL A 58 16.12 -16.90 3.21
CA VAL A 58 14.92 -16.14 2.84
C VAL A 58 14.24 -16.70 1.58
N SER A 59 15.01 -17.32 0.68
CA SER A 59 14.48 -18.01 -0.50
C SER A 59 13.52 -19.15 -0.12
N GLU A 60 13.86 -19.98 0.86
CA GLU A 60 13.00 -21.05 1.36
C GLU A 60 11.76 -20.49 2.09
N ARG A 61 11.95 -19.47 2.92
CA ARG A 61 10.85 -18.74 3.58
C ARG A 61 9.82 -18.19 2.59
N THR A 62 10.30 -17.66 1.47
CA THR A 62 9.47 -17.01 0.45
C THR A 62 8.65 -18.04 -0.32
N LYS A 63 9.12 -19.28 -0.50
CA LYS A 63 8.33 -20.36 -1.12
C LYS A 63 7.07 -20.69 -0.31
N ILE A 64 7.17 -20.66 1.02
CA ILE A 64 6.06 -20.91 1.94
C ILE A 64 5.11 -19.70 1.99
N SER A 65 5.70 -18.52 2.20
CA SER A 65 4.97 -17.26 2.42
C SER A 65 4.30 -16.72 1.15
N GLY A 66 4.94 -16.98 0.02
CA GLY A 66 4.67 -16.39 -1.29
C GLY A 66 4.93 -14.89 -1.35
N LYS A 67 4.71 -14.31 -2.53
CA LYS A 67 4.87 -12.88 -2.78
C LYS A 67 3.74 -12.06 -2.16
N TYR A 68 4.05 -10.85 -1.72
CA TYR A 68 3.03 -9.84 -1.45
C TYR A 68 2.77 -9.04 -2.73
N GLU A 69 2.03 -9.65 -3.65
CA GLU A 69 1.63 -9.04 -4.92
C GLU A 69 0.83 -7.76 -4.70
N ILE A 70 0.84 -6.87 -5.71
CA ILE A 70 0.07 -5.63 -5.66
C ILE A 70 -1.42 -5.91 -5.45
N ASN A 71 -1.93 -5.50 -4.28
CA ASN A 71 -3.33 -5.67 -3.93
C ASN A 71 -4.15 -4.49 -4.46
N CYS A 72 -4.58 -4.53 -5.73
CA CYS A 72 -5.44 -3.50 -6.31
C CYS A 72 -6.74 -3.26 -5.49
N LEU A 73 -7.24 -4.32 -4.85
CA LEU A 73 -8.46 -4.29 -4.04
C LEU A 73 -8.30 -3.50 -2.74
N ALA A 74 -7.05 -3.28 -2.28
CA ALA A 74 -6.72 -2.40 -1.17
C ALA A 74 -7.37 -1.02 -1.31
N CYS A 75 -7.33 -0.46 -2.52
CA CYS A 75 -7.78 0.89 -2.83
C CYS A 75 -9.08 0.91 -3.62
N HIS A 76 -9.27 -0.06 -4.53
CA HIS A 76 -10.34 0.01 -5.52
C HIS A 76 -11.57 -0.82 -5.21
N HIS A 77 -11.54 -1.70 -4.20
CA HIS A 77 -12.70 -2.54 -3.88
C HIS A 77 -13.69 -1.76 -3.02
N ALA A 78 -14.88 -1.48 -3.55
CA ALA A 78 -15.96 -0.77 -2.86
C ALA A 78 -16.87 -1.69 -2.03
N ASP A 79 -16.73 -3.02 -2.17
CA ASP A 79 -17.42 -3.99 -1.34
C ASP A 79 -17.13 -3.71 0.15
N ARG A 80 -18.18 -3.77 0.97
CA ARG A 80 -18.11 -3.60 2.42
C ARG A 80 -17.34 -4.71 3.12
N LYS A 81 -17.19 -5.87 2.47
CA LYS A 81 -16.36 -6.98 2.96
C LYS A 81 -14.86 -6.70 2.79
N GLN A 82 -14.46 -5.70 2.00
CA GLN A 82 -13.05 -5.34 1.88
C GLN A 82 -12.50 -4.86 3.23
N ASN A 83 -11.58 -5.64 3.80
CA ASN A 83 -11.00 -5.43 5.11
C ASN A 83 -9.47 -5.48 5.07
N GLN A 84 -8.83 -4.33 5.15
CA GLN A 84 -7.37 -4.24 5.16
C GLN A 84 -6.74 -4.71 6.48
N SER A 85 -7.49 -4.75 7.59
CA SER A 85 -7.03 -5.39 8.82
C SER A 85 -6.74 -6.87 8.58
N ASP A 86 -7.53 -7.54 7.75
CA ASP A 86 -7.30 -8.95 7.45
C ASP A 86 -6.05 -9.16 6.58
N ALA A 87 -5.78 -8.28 5.61
CA ALA A 87 -4.50 -8.27 4.90
C ALA A 87 -3.32 -8.08 5.87
N ALA A 88 -3.40 -7.11 6.78
CA ALA A 88 -2.37 -6.85 7.77
C ALA A 88 -2.14 -8.05 8.71
N LEU A 89 -3.22 -8.74 9.12
CA LEU A 89 -3.13 -9.96 9.93
C LEU A 89 -2.52 -11.13 9.16
N GLN A 90 -2.83 -11.30 7.88
CA GLN A 90 -2.14 -12.29 7.04
C GLN A 90 -0.66 -11.94 6.88
N ALA A 91 -0.34 -10.68 6.64
CA ALA A 91 1.05 -10.24 6.50
C ALA A 91 1.86 -10.42 7.79
N ALA A 92 1.26 -10.18 8.96
CA ALA A 92 1.88 -10.47 10.26
C ALA A 92 2.18 -11.97 10.47
N LYS A 93 1.42 -12.85 9.82
CA LYS A 93 1.66 -14.31 9.77
C LYS A 93 2.64 -14.74 8.68
N GLN A 94 3.19 -13.79 7.92
CA GLN A 94 3.92 -14.01 6.66
C GLN A 94 3.10 -14.76 5.60
N ASN A 95 1.77 -14.72 5.68
CA ASN A 95 0.87 -15.32 4.69
C ASN A 95 0.66 -14.38 3.48
N TYR A 96 1.75 -13.83 2.92
CA TYR A 96 1.69 -12.72 1.97
C TYR A 96 0.84 -13.02 0.73
N ARG A 97 0.98 -14.22 0.14
CA ARG A 97 0.20 -14.61 -1.06
C ARG A 97 -1.31 -14.65 -0.85
N TRP A 98 -1.76 -14.73 0.40
CA TRP A 98 -3.18 -14.80 0.74
C TRP A 98 -3.77 -13.46 1.16
N ALA A 99 -2.94 -12.43 1.37
CA ALA A 99 -3.36 -11.16 1.94
C ALA A 99 -4.52 -10.52 1.17
N ALA A 100 -4.42 -10.41 -0.16
CA ALA A 100 -5.47 -9.83 -1.01
C ALA A 100 -6.76 -10.67 -1.02
N THR A 101 -6.63 -12.00 -1.04
CA THR A 101 -7.78 -12.92 -1.06
C THR A 101 -8.60 -12.86 0.23
N VAL A 102 -7.91 -12.80 1.38
CA VAL A 102 -8.58 -12.67 2.68
C VAL A 102 -9.17 -11.28 2.83
N ALA A 103 -8.40 -10.23 2.51
CA ALA A 103 -8.88 -8.85 2.61
C ALA A 103 -10.09 -8.56 1.73
N SER A 104 -10.22 -9.19 0.57
CA SER A 104 -11.40 -9.06 -0.30
C SER A 104 -12.64 -9.83 0.18
N GLY A 105 -12.52 -10.57 1.28
CA GLY A 105 -13.59 -11.40 1.82
C GLY A 105 -13.97 -12.55 0.88
N LEU A 106 -13.01 -13.04 0.08
CA LEU A 106 -13.21 -14.18 -0.82
C LEU A 106 -12.89 -15.51 -0.15
N ALA A 107 -11.97 -15.50 0.81
CA ALA A 107 -11.61 -16.69 1.56
C ALA A 107 -11.20 -16.35 2.99
N THR A 108 -11.14 -17.39 3.81
CA THR A 108 -10.40 -17.38 5.08
C THR A 108 -9.16 -18.25 4.94
N VAL A 109 -8.10 -17.91 5.67
CA VAL A 109 -6.86 -18.70 5.72
C VAL A 109 -6.53 -19.04 7.15
N LYS A 110 -6.37 -20.34 7.42
CA LYS A 110 -5.87 -20.91 8.67
C LYS A 110 -4.43 -21.33 8.51
N GLY A 111 -3.65 -21.26 9.58
CA GLY A 111 -2.21 -21.48 9.57
C GLY A 111 -1.42 -20.17 9.53
N THR A 112 -0.14 -20.28 9.86
CA THR A 112 0.80 -19.17 9.99
C THR A 112 2.10 -19.59 9.32
N ALA A 113 2.43 -18.99 8.18
CA ALA A 113 3.64 -19.35 7.44
C ALA A 113 4.88 -19.22 8.31
N SER A 114 5.00 -18.15 9.11
CA SER A 114 6.13 -17.92 10.01
C SER A 114 6.31 -18.95 11.13
N GLU A 115 5.33 -19.82 11.37
CA GLU A 115 5.41 -20.92 12.37
C GLU A 115 5.82 -22.26 11.74
N LEU A 116 5.94 -22.33 10.41
CA LEU A 116 6.36 -23.53 9.69
C LEU A 116 7.88 -23.60 9.58
N ASP A 117 8.40 -24.83 9.53
CA ASP A 117 9.80 -25.10 9.23
C ASP A 117 10.21 -24.49 7.89
N ASP A 118 11.46 -24.07 7.75
CA ASP A 118 11.95 -23.40 6.55
C ASP A 118 11.89 -24.29 5.31
N PHE A 119 12.00 -25.61 5.49
CA PHE A 119 11.91 -26.60 4.43
C PHE A 119 10.53 -27.28 4.38
N TYR A 120 9.50 -26.66 4.97
CA TYR A 120 8.15 -27.19 4.94
C TYR A 120 7.69 -27.46 3.51
N ASP A 121 7.26 -28.69 3.27
CA ASP A 121 6.68 -29.13 2.02
C ASP A 121 5.26 -29.68 2.27
N PRO A 122 4.21 -29.06 1.71
CA PRO A 122 2.84 -29.55 1.89
C PRO A 122 2.62 -31.00 1.42
N GLU A 123 3.43 -31.52 0.49
CA GLU A 123 3.34 -32.90 0.01
C GLU A 123 3.81 -33.92 1.06
N PHE A 124 4.87 -33.59 1.81
CA PHE A 124 5.48 -34.49 2.80
C PHE A 124 4.99 -34.22 4.23
N ASP A 125 4.81 -32.96 4.61
CA ASP A 125 4.43 -32.53 5.96
C ASP A 125 2.91 -32.39 6.16
N GLY A 126 2.15 -32.54 5.06
CA GLY A 126 0.72 -32.30 4.99
C GLY A 126 0.35 -30.81 4.94
N GLN A 127 -0.81 -30.50 4.37
CA GLN A 127 -1.28 -29.13 4.21
C GLN A 127 -1.58 -28.46 5.57
N LYS A 128 -0.68 -27.57 6.01
CA LYS A 128 -0.82 -26.79 7.27
C LYS A 128 -1.41 -25.39 7.09
N ILE A 129 -1.31 -24.80 5.88
CA ILE A 129 -1.97 -23.53 5.55
C ILE A 129 -3.22 -23.83 4.72
N ILE A 130 -4.40 -23.65 5.30
CA ILE A 130 -5.66 -24.08 4.70
C ILE A 130 -6.44 -22.86 4.24
N THR A 131 -6.71 -22.77 2.94
CA THR A 131 -7.56 -21.74 2.34
C THR A 131 -8.98 -22.27 2.17
N SER A 132 -9.97 -21.53 2.67
CA SER A 132 -11.39 -21.87 2.55
C SER A 132 -12.14 -20.72 1.89
N TYR A 133 -12.50 -20.89 0.62
CA TYR A 133 -13.25 -19.90 -0.16
C TYR A 133 -14.73 -19.86 0.24
N ASP A 134 -15.28 -18.66 0.33
CA ASP A 134 -16.71 -18.44 0.50
C ASP A 134 -17.41 -18.69 -0.85
N LYS A 135 -17.96 -19.89 -1.02
CA LYS A 135 -18.64 -20.31 -2.26
C LYS A 135 -19.81 -19.40 -2.64
N SER A 136 -20.40 -18.65 -1.71
CA SER A 136 -21.48 -17.70 -2.02
C SER A 136 -20.99 -16.49 -2.85
N ARG A 137 -19.67 -16.29 -2.93
CA ARG A 137 -19.03 -15.24 -3.75
C ARG A 137 -18.87 -15.62 -5.21
N PHE A 138 -19.03 -16.91 -5.53
CA PHE A 138 -18.75 -17.44 -6.84
C PHE A 138 -20.05 -17.81 -7.55
N ASP A 139 -20.13 -17.49 -8.84
CA ASP A 139 -21.23 -17.96 -9.68
C ASP A 139 -21.04 -19.44 -10.06
N SER A 140 -21.99 -19.98 -10.83
CA SER A 140 -21.96 -21.38 -11.29
C SER A 140 -20.77 -21.70 -12.21
N GLU A 141 -20.05 -20.69 -12.71
CA GLU A 141 -18.86 -20.83 -13.55
C GLU A 141 -17.56 -20.62 -12.76
N ASN A 142 -17.64 -20.52 -11.43
CA ASN A 142 -16.52 -20.18 -10.53
C ASN A 142 -15.91 -18.79 -10.80
N LYS A 143 -16.69 -17.84 -11.31
CA LYS A 143 -16.28 -16.45 -11.45
C LYS A 143 -16.76 -15.64 -10.25
N VAL A 144 -16.05 -14.56 -9.98
CA VAL A 144 -16.34 -13.64 -8.89
C VAL A 144 -16.65 -12.25 -9.43
N PHE A 145 -17.66 -11.61 -8.85
CA PHE A 145 -17.88 -10.17 -9.06
C PHE A 145 -17.03 -9.37 -8.05
N LEU A 146 -16.23 -8.45 -8.57
CA LEU A 146 -15.46 -7.50 -7.78
C LEU A 146 -16.05 -6.10 -7.99
N ASP A 147 -16.47 -5.46 -6.90
CA ASP A 147 -17.01 -4.09 -6.94
C ASP A 147 -15.85 -3.09 -7.02
N ILE A 148 -15.41 -2.78 -8.24
CA ILE A 148 -14.23 -1.94 -8.49
C ILE A 148 -14.64 -0.51 -8.81
N VAL A 149 -14.13 0.45 -8.03
CA VAL A 149 -14.33 1.88 -8.27
C VAL A 149 -13.10 2.54 -8.87
N ARG A 150 -13.30 3.45 -9.83
CA ARG A 150 -12.22 4.24 -10.42
C ARG A 150 -11.54 5.16 -9.40
N LYS A 151 -12.33 5.85 -8.57
CA LYS A 151 -11.87 6.79 -7.55
C LYS A 151 -11.93 6.10 -6.17
N PRO A 152 -10.78 5.77 -5.54
CA PRO A 152 -10.77 5.18 -4.22
C PRO A 152 -11.49 6.04 -3.19
N PRO A 153 -12.38 5.47 -2.36
CA PRO A 153 -13.00 6.21 -1.27
C PRO A 153 -11.99 6.49 -0.15
N SER A 154 -12.12 7.62 0.53
CA SER A 154 -11.14 8.10 1.53
C SER A 154 -10.88 7.11 2.68
N ASN A 155 -11.87 6.29 3.03
CA ASN A 155 -11.72 5.24 4.05
C ASN A 155 -10.63 4.20 3.70
N ARG A 156 -10.31 3.99 2.41
CA ARG A 156 -9.19 3.12 2.01
C ARG A 156 -7.85 3.72 2.36
N CYS A 157 -7.73 5.05 2.28
CA CYS A 157 -6.52 5.77 2.66
C CYS A 157 -6.33 5.78 4.18
N TYR A 158 -7.40 6.03 4.94
CA TYR A 158 -7.33 6.14 6.40
C TYR A 158 -6.85 4.88 7.09
N PHE A 159 -7.01 3.70 6.48
CA PHE A 159 -6.48 2.47 7.07
C PHE A 159 -4.97 2.57 7.38
N CYS A 160 -4.17 3.10 6.44
CA CYS A 160 -2.73 3.27 6.63
C CYS A 160 -2.33 4.69 7.05
N HIS A 161 -3.16 5.70 6.75
CA HIS A 161 -2.82 7.11 6.91
C HIS A 161 -3.51 7.79 8.08
N SER A 162 -4.40 7.11 8.80
CA SER A 162 -4.90 7.64 10.07
C SER A 162 -3.82 7.55 11.13
N THR A 163 -3.75 8.58 11.97
CA THR A 163 -2.92 8.59 13.17
C THR A 163 -3.83 8.75 14.37
N GLN A 164 -3.65 7.92 15.38
CA GLN A 164 -4.32 8.13 16.65
C GLN A 164 -3.63 9.30 17.39
N ASP A 165 -4.36 10.39 17.62
CA ASP A 165 -3.90 11.43 18.53
C ASP A 165 -3.98 10.92 19.96
N LEU A 166 -2.82 10.63 20.56
CA LEU A 166 -2.72 10.18 21.94
C LEU A 166 -2.80 11.33 22.96
N GLN A 167 -2.84 12.59 22.50
CA GLN A 167 -2.97 13.76 23.37
C GLN A 167 -4.43 14.07 23.70
N THR A 168 -5.34 13.83 22.75
CA THR A 168 -6.78 13.98 22.97
C THR A 168 -7.33 12.73 23.66
N PRO A 169 -7.94 12.82 24.85
CA PRO A 169 -8.62 11.70 25.47
C PRO A 169 -9.71 11.17 24.53
N GLY A 170 -9.90 9.84 24.45
CA GLY A 170 -10.90 9.24 23.55
C GLY A 170 -12.34 9.72 23.80
N THR A 171 -12.65 10.23 25.01
CA THR A 171 -13.94 10.86 25.31
C THR A 171 -14.19 12.17 24.58
N ASP A 172 -13.12 12.83 24.12
CA ASP A 172 -13.16 14.12 23.44
C ASP A 172 -12.86 13.99 21.93
N GLU A 173 -12.66 12.77 21.41
CA GLU A 173 -12.36 12.54 19.98
C GLU A 173 -13.45 13.09 19.04
N TRP A 174 -14.70 13.12 19.51
CA TRP A 174 -15.85 13.64 18.75
C TRP A 174 -15.80 15.14 18.45
N VAL A 175 -14.89 15.89 19.08
CA VAL A 175 -14.73 17.34 18.83
C VAL A 175 -13.82 17.64 17.62
N HIS A 176 -13.16 16.62 17.07
CA HIS A 176 -12.33 16.77 15.87
C HIS A 176 -13.20 16.95 14.62
N ASN A 177 -12.91 17.99 13.85
CA ASN A 177 -13.54 18.19 12.54
C ASN A 177 -12.75 17.44 11.47
N GLU A 178 -13.45 16.96 10.45
CA GLU A 178 -12.79 16.56 9.21
C GLU A 178 -12.10 17.78 8.55
N ASP A 179 -11.13 17.49 7.68
CA ASP A 179 -10.52 18.53 6.85
C ASP A 179 -11.60 19.28 6.04
N ILE A 180 -11.41 20.59 5.85
CA ILE A 180 -12.40 21.46 5.19
C ILE A 180 -12.68 21.03 3.75
N HIS A 181 -11.70 20.43 3.07
CA HIS A 181 -11.86 19.92 1.71
C HIS A 181 -12.74 18.67 1.72
N MET A 182 -12.54 17.78 2.69
CA MET A 182 -13.42 16.61 2.90
C MET A 182 -14.87 17.03 3.19
N THR A 183 -15.05 18.02 4.05
CA THR A 183 -16.38 18.59 4.36
C THR A 183 -17.03 19.22 3.11
N SER A 184 -16.22 19.72 2.18
CA SER A 184 -16.65 20.29 0.90
C SER A 184 -16.89 19.23 -0.19
N GLY A 185 -16.77 17.94 0.13
CA GLY A 185 -17.02 16.82 -0.78
C GLY A 185 -15.79 16.37 -1.59
N MET A 186 -14.61 16.89 -1.31
CA MET A 186 -13.35 16.37 -1.86
C MET A 186 -12.93 15.10 -1.11
N SER A 187 -12.00 14.35 -1.69
CA SER A 187 -11.41 13.15 -1.12
C SER A 187 -9.88 13.20 -1.24
N CYS A 188 -9.20 12.28 -0.55
CA CYS A 188 -7.75 12.12 -0.66
C CYS A 188 -7.28 12.03 -2.12
N SER A 189 -8.00 11.27 -2.95
CA SER A 189 -7.68 11.04 -4.37
C SER A 189 -8.03 12.20 -5.29
N ASP A 190 -8.45 13.37 -4.79
CA ASP A 190 -8.55 14.58 -5.60
C ASP A 190 -7.21 15.31 -5.73
N CYS A 191 -6.40 15.28 -4.68
CA CYS A 191 -5.02 15.80 -4.69
C CYS A 191 -3.99 14.67 -4.84
N HIS A 192 -4.25 13.48 -4.29
CA HIS A 192 -3.37 12.32 -4.41
C HIS A 192 -3.77 11.42 -5.59
N ARG A 193 -3.67 11.96 -6.80
CA ARG A 193 -4.00 11.24 -8.05
C ARG A 193 -2.80 10.51 -8.65
N ASN A 194 -3.09 9.48 -9.43
CA ASN A 194 -2.10 8.71 -10.19
C ASN A 194 -2.66 8.28 -11.54
N GLY A 195 -1.77 7.96 -12.47
CA GLY A 195 -2.09 7.22 -13.67
C GLY A 195 -2.14 5.71 -13.40
N VAL A 196 -2.14 4.93 -14.48
CA VAL A 196 -2.04 3.46 -14.44
C VAL A 196 -0.74 2.96 -13.82
N ASP A 197 0.27 3.82 -13.74
CA ASP A 197 1.56 3.59 -13.09
C ASP A 197 1.47 3.55 -11.55
N HIS A 198 0.34 3.94 -10.96
CA HIS A 198 0.14 4.05 -9.51
C HIS A 198 1.15 4.98 -8.81
N MET A 199 1.75 5.91 -9.55
CA MET A 199 2.66 6.93 -9.02
C MET A 199 1.85 8.07 -8.39
N ILE A 200 1.26 7.80 -7.23
CA ILE A 200 0.42 8.73 -6.45
C ILE A 200 1.14 10.06 -6.22
N SER A 201 0.59 11.14 -6.78
CA SER A 201 1.04 12.52 -6.55
C SER A 201 0.90 12.88 -5.09
N ARG A 202 1.79 13.74 -4.59
CA ARG A 202 1.75 14.23 -3.20
C ARG A 202 1.78 15.76 -3.13
N GLY A 203 1.28 16.45 -4.15
CA GLY A 203 1.22 17.92 -4.22
C GLY A 203 2.60 18.55 -4.43
N ASP A 204 2.86 19.70 -3.78
CA ASP A 204 4.07 20.54 -3.93
C ASP A 204 5.38 19.89 -3.39
N ILE A 205 5.38 18.59 -3.12
CA ILE A 205 6.61 17.84 -2.81
C ILE A 205 7.37 17.57 -4.13
N GLU A 206 7.64 18.63 -4.90
CA GLU A 206 8.67 18.64 -5.90
C GLU A 206 9.96 19.21 -5.29
N PRO A 207 11.12 18.58 -5.50
CA PRO A 207 12.34 18.93 -4.82
C PRO A 207 13.02 20.15 -5.44
N SER A 208 13.86 20.79 -4.62
CA SER A 208 14.82 21.81 -5.05
C SER A 208 15.81 21.35 -6.17
N LYS A 209 15.84 20.03 -6.52
CA LYS A 209 16.53 19.41 -7.66
C LYS A 209 15.94 18.03 -7.98
N ASN A 210 15.83 17.68 -9.27
CA ASN A 210 15.37 16.40 -9.85
C ASN A 210 15.49 15.20 -8.87
N PRO A 211 14.37 14.64 -8.35
CA PRO A 211 14.43 13.57 -7.35
C PRO A 211 14.79 12.22 -7.95
N HIS A 212 14.75 12.09 -9.28
CA HIS A 212 14.98 10.83 -9.95
C HIS A 212 15.99 11.03 -11.07
N GLY A 213 17.18 10.44 -10.91
CA GLY A 213 18.03 10.11 -12.07
C GLY A 213 17.44 8.99 -12.94
N SER A 214 16.24 8.49 -12.63
CA SER A 214 15.49 7.56 -13.47
C SER A 214 14.86 8.31 -14.64
N ALA A 215 15.35 8.01 -15.85
CA ALA A 215 14.81 8.53 -17.10
C ALA A 215 13.32 8.19 -17.28
N ASP A 216 12.83 7.13 -16.64
CA ASP A 216 11.44 6.67 -16.77
C ASP A 216 10.47 7.45 -15.89
N TYR A 217 10.89 7.84 -14.67
CA TYR A 217 10.10 8.76 -13.85
C TYR A 217 9.99 10.14 -14.51
N LEU A 218 11.10 10.66 -15.04
CA LEU A 218 11.11 11.96 -15.72
C LEU A 218 10.28 11.98 -17.02
N LYS A 219 10.08 10.82 -17.65
CA LYS A 219 9.14 10.68 -18.78
C LYS A 219 7.68 10.62 -18.33
N ALA A 220 7.41 10.07 -17.14
CA ALA A 220 6.04 9.87 -16.64
C ALA A 220 5.51 11.07 -15.83
N TYR A 221 6.40 11.79 -15.15
CA TYR A 221 6.05 12.94 -14.33
C TYR A 221 6.11 14.24 -15.15
N GLU A 222 4.94 14.68 -15.59
CA GLU A 222 4.76 15.94 -16.30
C GLU A 222 4.06 16.95 -15.38
N PRO A 223 4.78 17.94 -14.82
CA PRO A 223 4.23 18.90 -13.86
C PRO A 223 2.92 19.54 -14.32
N LYS A 224 2.82 19.86 -15.62
CA LYS A 224 1.62 20.46 -16.25
C LYS A 224 0.33 19.62 -16.12
N LYS A 225 0.47 18.29 -15.98
CA LYS A 225 -0.65 17.35 -15.82
C LYS A 225 -1.11 17.23 -14.37
N VAL A 226 -0.29 17.65 -13.43
CA VAL A 226 -0.53 17.50 -11.99
C VAL A 226 -0.57 18.84 -11.26
N THR A 227 -0.50 19.97 -11.97
CA THR A 227 -0.39 21.28 -11.32
C THR A 227 -1.55 21.56 -10.36
N SER A 228 -2.79 21.21 -10.71
CA SER A 228 -3.96 21.41 -9.84
C SER A 228 -4.00 20.50 -8.61
N TYR A 229 -3.05 19.58 -8.46
CA TYR A 229 -3.00 18.65 -7.33
C TYR A 229 -2.25 19.22 -6.12
N SER A 230 -1.89 20.50 -6.17
CA SER A 230 -1.31 21.23 -5.07
C SER A 230 -2.19 22.37 -4.58
N CYS A 231 -1.91 22.84 -3.36
CA CYS A 231 -2.65 23.94 -2.75
C CYS A 231 -2.60 25.18 -3.64
N GLN A 232 -1.40 25.52 -4.13
CA GLN A 232 -1.22 26.67 -5.03
C GLN A 232 -1.94 26.45 -6.35
N GLY A 233 -1.82 25.26 -6.95
CA GLY A 233 -2.44 25.00 -8.24
C GLY A 233 -3.96 25.10 -8.22
N CYS A 234 -4.62 24.63 -7.16
CA CYS A 234 -6.08 24.72 -7.04
C CYS A 234 -6.57 26.10 -6.55
N HIS A 235 -5.80 26.85 -5.75
CA HIS A 235 -6.27 28.13 -5.21
C HIS A 235 -5.80 29.36 -6.00
N MET A 236 -4.73 29.23 -6.79
CA MET A 236 -4.14 30.33 -7.56
C MET A 236 -4.09 30.04 -9.06
N GLY A 237 -4.22 28.77 -9.46
CA GLY A 237 -4.06 28.31 -10.83
C GLY A 237 -2.61 28.24 -11.30
N ASP A 238 -2.42 27.61 -12.45
CA ASP A 238 -1.17 27.69 -13.23
C ASP A 238 -1.51 27.96 -14.71
N PRO A 239 -1.15 29.14 -15.25
CA PRO A 239 -1.38 29.46 -16.66
C PRO A 239 -0.80 28.44 -17.66
N ASN A 240 0.19 27.65 -17.22
CA ASN A 240 0.85 26.63 -18.03
C ASN A 240 0.25 25.23 -17.89
N ALA A 241 -0.80 25.06 -17.09
CA ALA A 241 -1.45 23.76 -16.89
C ALA A 241 -2.11 23.23 -18.18
N ASP A 242 -2.09 21.91 -18.34
CA ASP A 242 -2.71 21.24 -19.48
C ASP A 242 -4.25 21.27 -19.37
N ASP A 243 -4.79 21.10 -18.17
CA ASP A 243 -6.22 21.22 -17.89
C ASP A 243 -6.62 22.72 -17.86
N PRO A 244 -7.51 23.18 -18.74
CA PRO A 244 -8.00 24.56 -18.71
C PRO A 244 -8.63 24.97 -17.38
N ALA A 245 -9.26 24.03 -16.66
CA ALA A 245 -9.85 24.30 -15.35
C ALA A 245 -8.78 24.62 -14.29
N ALA A 246 -7.57 24.09 -14.44
CA ALA A 246 -6.45 24.30 -13.53
C ALA A 246 -5.72 25.65 -13.74
N ARG A 247 -6.09 26.44 -14.76
CA ARG A 247 -5.35 27.67 -15.11
C ARG A 247 -5.72 28.90 -14.29
N MET A 248 -6.89 28.90 -13.64
CA MET A 248 -7.43 30.07 -12.94
C MET A 248 -7.66 29.85 -11.44
N GLY A 249 -7.32 28.67 -10.92
CA GLY A 249 -7.70 28.25 -9.57
C GLY A 249 -9.11 27.66 -9.56
#